data_AF-A0A954RHZ3-F1
#
_entry.id   AF-A0A954RHZ3-F1
#
_cell.length_a   1.000
_cell.length_b   1.000
_cell.length_c   1.000
_cell.angle_alpha   90.00
_cell.angle_beta   90.00
_cell.angle_gamma   90.00
#
_symmetry.space_group_name_H-M   'P 1'
#
loop_
_entity.id
_entity.type
_entity.pdbx_description
1 polymer ?
#
loop_
_entity_poly.entity_id
_entity_poly.type
_entity_poly.pdbx_seq_one_letter_code
_entity_poly.pdbx_strand_id
1 'polypeptide(L)'
;MNDETIEVLKRIEKRLSLIEEKLSAVDVASELDRDVYSCEDVSKLTGAHGLQRYAPYSIRLACSDGRIPDAYKRHNGRWAIPKAAVLRILGEGVPPERRQ
;
A
#
# COMPACT_ATOMS: atom_id res chain seq x y z
N MET A 1 -0.35 30.86 -27.69
CA MET A 1 0.19 30.34 -26.41
C MET A 1 1.59 29.85 -26.73
N ASN A 2 2.63 30.43 -26.14
CA ASN A 2 4.02 30.12 -26.51
C ASN A 2 4.42 28.73 -26.00
N ASP A 3 5.25 28.01 -26.77
CA ASP A 3 5.69 26.64 -26.45
C ASP A 3 6.40 26.54 -25.09
N GLU A 4 7.14 27.57 -24.68
CA GLU A 4 7.75 27.66 -23.35
C GLU A 4 6.69 27.63 -22.23
N THR A 5 5.54 28.27 -22.43
CA THR A 5 4.46 28.28 -21.43
C THR A 5 3.86 26.88 -21.27
N ILE A 6 3.72 26.13 -22.37
CA ILE A 6 3.23 24.74 -22.36
C ILE A 6 4.21 23.83 -21.61
N GLU A 7 5.50 24.00 -21.82
CA GLU A 7 6.52 23.15 -21.19
C GLU A 7 6.63 23.40 -19.68
N VAL A 8 6.50 24.67 -19.26
CA VAL A 8 6.42 25.05 -17.84
C VAL A 8 5.18 24.43 -17.18
N LEU A 9 4.01 24.50 -17.83
CA LEU A 9 2.78 23.89 -17.31
C LEU A 9 2.91 22.38 -17.12
N LYS A 10 3.49 21.65 -18.09
CA LYS A 10 3.74 20.21 -17.96
C LYS A 10 4.67 19.86 -16.79
N ARG A 11 5.69 20.68 -16.53
CA ARG A 11 6.57 20.51 -15.34
C ARG A 11 5.82 20.74 -14.04
N ILE A 12 4.92 21.73 -14.01
CA ILE A 12 4.10 22.02 -12.83
C ILE A 12 3.15 20.86 -12.55
N GLU A 13 2.43 20.37 -13.56
CA GLU A 13 1.53 19.21 -13.42
C GLU A 13 2.28 17.98 -12.88
N LYS A 14 3.45 17.67 -13.44
CA LYS A 14 4.28 16.56 -12.95
C LYS A 14 4.70 16.73 -11.50
N ARG A 15 5.05 17.96 -11.08
CA ARG A 15 5.44 18.23 -9.69
C ARG A 15 4.24 18.19 -8.74
N LEU A 16 3.07 18.65 -9.17
CA LEU A 16 1.83 18.56 -8.40
C LEU A 16 1.44 17.10 -8.17
N SER A 17 1.47 16.27 -9.22
CA SER A 17 1.18 14.83 -9.11
C SER A 17 2.12 14.12 -8.11
N LEU A 18 3.42 14.45 -8.11
CA LEU A 18 4.37 13.93 -7.12
C LEU A 18 4.10 14.42 -5.68
N ILE A 19 3.56 15.62 -5.52
CA ILE A 19 3.20 16.17 -4.21
C ILE A 19 1.93 15.48 -3.69
N GLU A 20 0.93 15.30 -4.55
CA GLU A 20 -0.31 14.59 -4.23
C GLU A 20 -0.02 13.15 -3.80
N GLU A 21 0.86 12.44 -4.51
CA GLU A 21 1.32 11.09 -4.17
C GLU A 21 2.01 11.04 -2.79
N LYS A 22 2.81 12.07 -2.46
CA LYS A 22 3.47 12.14 -1.15
C LYS A 22 2.51 12.51 -0.02
N LEU A 23 1.55 13.39 -0.27
CA LEU A 23 0.55 13.80 0.72
C LEU A 23 -0.39 12.64 1.07
N SER A 24 -0.80 11.85 0.08
CA SER A 24 -1.63 10.67 0.34
C SER A 24 -0.90 9.63 1.21
N ALA A 25 0.40 9.43 0.99
CA ALA A 25 1.22 8.53 1.81
C ALA A 25 1.36 9.00 3.27
N VAL A 26 1.42 10.32 3.52
CA VAL A 26 1.49 10.89 4.88
C VAL A 26 0.16 10.70 5.62
N ASP A 27 -0.97 10.90 4.94
CA ASP A 27 -2.31 10.76 5.52
C ASP A 27 -2.57 9.31 5.99
N VAL A 28 -2.18 8.35 5.16
CA VAL A 28 -2.30 6.91 5.46
C VAL A 28 -1.49 6.52 6.71
N ALA A 29 -0.30 7.09 6.92
CA ALA A 29 0.54 6.73 8.06
C ALA A 29 -0.02 7.19 9.42
N SER A 30 -0.79 8.29 9.43
CA SER A 30 -1.52 8.78 10.60
C SER A 30 -2.77 7.97 10.93
N GLU A 31 -3.39 7.33 9.94
CA GLU A 31 -4.56 6.45 10.16
C GLU A 31 -4.19 5.10 10.79
N LEU A 32 -2.92 4.71 10.70
CA LEU A 32 -2.42 3.46 11.28
C LEU A 32 -2.04 3.64 12.77
N ASP A 33 -2.97 3.30 13.64
CA ASP A 33 -2.89 3.37 15.11
C ASP A 33 -2.18 2.18 15.79
N ARG A 34 -1.97 1.07 15.07
CA ARG A 34 -1.43 -0.19 15.60
C ARG A 34 -0.08 -0.53 14.99
N ASP A 35 0.77 -1.23 15.74
CA ASP A 35 2.05 -1.72 15.23
C ASP A 35 1.90 -2.91 14.27
N VAL A 36 0.77 -3.62 14.37
CA VAL A 36 0.52 -4.90 13.70
C VAL A 36 -0.95 -5.07 13.34
N TYR A 37 -1.19 -5.56 12.13
CA TYR A 37 -2.52 -5.70 11.52
C TYR A 37 -2.79 -7.14 11.11
N SER A 38 -4.07 -7.52 11.09
CA SER A 38 -4.52 -8.80 10.54
C SER A 38 -4.70 -8.73 9.02
N CYS A 39 -4.84 -9.88 8.35
CA CYS A 39 -5.18 -9.91 6.93
C CYS A 39 -6.53 -9.21 6.64
N GLU A 40 -7.48 -9.32 7.56
CA GLU A 40 -8.78 -8.66 7.48
C GLU A 40 -8.65 -7.14 7.59
N ASP A 41 -7.80 -6.64 8.49
CA ASP A 41 -7.52 -5.21 8.60
C ASP A 41 -6.91 -4.67 7.31
N VAL A 42 -5.88 -5.33 6.76
CA VAL A 42 -5.21 -4.90 5.53
C VAL A 42 -6.16 -4.94 4.32
N SER A 43 -7.07 -5.93 4.27
CA SER A 43 -8.11 -6.00 3.25
C SER A 43 -9.07 -4.80 3.31
N LYS A 44 -9.45 -4.38 4.52
CA LYS A 44 -10.29 -3.18 4.70
C LYS A 44 -9.55 -1.91 4.32
N LEU A 45 -8.30 -1.76 4.76
CA LEU A 45 -7.47 -0.59 4.46
C LEU A 45 -7.26 -0.44 2.95
N THR A 46 -6.86 -1.50 2.26
CA THR A 46 -6.68 -1.47 0.79
C THR A 46 -7.98 -1.12 0.06
N GLY A 47 -9.13 -1.60 0.53
CA GLY A 47 -10.43 -1.19 -0.02
C GLY A 47 -10.83 0.26 0.29
N ALA A 48 -10.43 0.81 1.44
CA ALA A 48 -10.74 2.18 1.85
C ALA A 48 -9.90 3.23 1.10
N HIS A 49 -8.62 2.92 0.81
CA HIS A 49 -7.70 3.82 0.09
C HIS A 49 -7.84 3.75 -1.44
N GLY A 50 -8.93 3.16 -1.96
CA GLY A 50 -9.18 3.08 -3.40
C GLY A 50 -8.19 2.20 -4.17
N LEU A 51 -7.34 1.44 -3.47
CA LEU A 51 -6.48 0.45 -4.08
C LEU A 51 -7.31 -0.75 -4.52
N GLN A 52 -6.72 -1.58 -5.39
CA GLN A 52 -7.30 -2.88 -5.74
C GLN A 52 -7.70 -3.61 -4.45
N ARG A 53 -8.99 -3.92 -4.31
CA ARG A 53 -9.50 -4.58 -3.10
C ARG A 53 -8.95 -6.00 -3.03
N TYR A 54 -7.96 -6.21 -2.16
CA TYR A 54 -7.40 -7.53 -1.92
C TYR A 54 -8.29 -8.27 -0.92
N ALA A 55 -8.74 -9.47 -1.29
CA ALA A 55 -9.42 -10.35 -0.35
C ALA A 55 -8.47 -10.75 0.80
N PRO A 56 -8.97 -10.96 2.03
CA PRO A 56 -8.13 -11.41 3.15
C PRO A 56 -7.35 -12.70 2.82
N TYR A 57 -7.95 -13.58 2.00
CA TYR A 57 -7.31 -14.78 1.49
C TYR A 57 -6.05 -14.49 0.66
N SER A 58 -6.10 -13.51 -0.24
CA SER A 58 -4.98 -13.14 -1.11
C SER A 58 -3.82 -12.56 -0.29
N ILE A 59 -4.12 -11.76 0.73
CA ILE A 59 -3.12 -11.22 1.65
C ILE A 59 -2.48 -12.35 2.47
N ARG A 60 -3.31 -13.28 2.97
CA ARG A 60 -2.84 -14.46 3.70
C ARG A 60 -1.92 -15.33 2.84
N LEU A 61 -2.25 -15.53 1.57
CA LEU A 61 -1.44 -16.27 0.62
C LEU A 61 -0.10 -15.55 0.40
N ALA A 62 -0.11 -14.23 0.20
CA ALA A 62 1.11 -13.43 0.09
C ALA A 62 2.02 -13.50 1.33
N CYS A 63 1.44 -13.56 2.53
CA CYS A 63 2.20 -13.81 3.75
C CYS A 63 2.82 -15.22 3.75
N SER A 64 2.03 -16.23 3.36
CA SER A 64 2.47 -17.64 3.32
C SER A 64 3.57 -17.89 2.29
N ASP A 65 3.53 -17.22 1.15
CA ASP A 65 4.50 -17.36 0.06
C ASP A 65 5.77 -16.52 0.29
N GLY A 66 5.86 -15.79 1.41
CA GLY A 66 6.98 -14.90 1.72
C GLY A 66 7.04 -13.62 0.88
N ARG A 67 5.98 -13.28 0.13
CA ARG A 67 5.87 -12.03 -0.63
C ARG A 67 5.74 -10.81 0.27
N ILE A 68 5.25 -11.02 1.49
CA ILE A 68 5.25 -10.03 2.57
C ILE A 68 6.27 -10.52 3.61
N PRO A 69 7.58 -10.20 3.46
CA PRO A 69 8.65 -10.83 4.23
C PRO A 69 8.61 -10.55 5.72
N ASP A 70 8.01 -9.44 6.15
CA ASP A 70 7.93 -9.04 7.56
C ASP A 70 6.69 -9.61 8.27
N ALA A 71 5.80 -10.28 7.55
CA ALA A 71 4.63 -10.91 8.14
C ALA A 71 5.03 -12.18 8.88
N TYR A 72 4.42 -12.40 10.06
CA TYR A 72 4.68 -13.58 10.87
C TYR A 72 3.39 -14.14 11.48
N LYS A 73 3.39 -15.43 11.84
CA LYS A 73 2.26 -16.05 12.55
C LYS A 73 2.39 -15.82 14.06
N ARG A 74 1.31 -15.39 14.70
CA ARG A 74 1.20 -15.36 16.17
C ARG A 74 0.94 -16.75 16.73
N HIS A 75 1.03 -16.88 18.06
CA HIS A 75 0.76 -18.12 18.80
C HIS A 75 -0.63 -18.73 18.52
N ASN A 76 -1.60 -17.91 18.10
CA ASN A 76 -2.97 -18.34 17.76
C ASN A 76 -3.13 -18.74 16.28
N GLY A 77 -2.03 -18.85 15.52
CA GLY A 77 -2.02 -19.23 14.12
C GLY A 77 -2.43 -18.12 13.14
N ARG A 78 -2.84 -16.93 13.62
CA ARG A 78 -3.19 -15.79 12.77
C ARG A 78 -1.94 -15.05 12.31
N TRP A 79 -1.98 -14.54 11.09
CA TRP A 79 -0.94 -13.68 10.56
C TRP A 79 -0.99 -12.29 11.20
N ALA A 80 0.18 -11.77 11.52
CA ALA A 80 0.42 -10.40 11.93
C ALA A 80 1.30 -9.74 10.88
N ILE A 81 0.82 -8.61 10.36
CA ILE A 81 1.48 -7.82 9.32
C ILE A 81 1.93 -6.52 9.98
N PRO A 82 3.25 -6.29 10.13
CA PRO A 82 3.77 -5.07 10.74
C PRO A 82 3.33 -3.81 9.99
N LYS A 83 3.19 -2.69 10.70
CA LYS A 83 2.81 -1.38 10.13
C LYS A 83 3.65 -1.00 8.90
N ALA A 84 4.96 -1.22 8.92
CA ALA A 84 5.84 -0.96 7.78
C ALA A 84 5.47 -1.78 6.53
N ALA A 85 5.05 -3.04 6.70
CA ALA A 85 4.57 -3.87 5.59
C ALA A 85 3.19 -3.41 5.09
N VAL A 86 2.31 -2.96 6.00
CA VAL A 86 1.01 -2.38 5.62
C VAL A 86 1.20 -1.11 4.78
N LEU A 87 2.08 -0.20 5.21
CA LEU A 87 2.38 1.02 4.44
C LEU A 87 2.89 0.69 3.04
N ARG A 88 3.75 -0.32 2.90
CA ARG A 88 4.21 -0.78 1.58
C ARG A 88 3.07 -1.33 0.73
N ILE A 89 2.19 -2.14 1.32
CA ILE A 89 1.00 -2.68 0.62
C ILE A 89 0.07 -1.54 0.17
N LEU A 90 -0.05 -0.48 0.98
CA LEU A 90 -0.87 0.68 0.64
C LEU A 90 -0.21 1.59 -0.41
N GLY A 91 1.12 1.65 -0.47
CA GLY A 91 1.83 2.41 -1.50
C GLY A 91 1.99 1.67 -2.83
N GLU A 92 2.29 0.37 -2.78
CA GLU A 92 2.77 -0.42 -3.92
C GLU A 92 1.80 -1.55 -4.31
N GLY A 93 0.81 -1.84 -3.47
CA GLY A 93 -0.06 -3.02 -3.61
C GLY A 93 0.54 -4.29 -3.04
N VAL A 94 -0.24 -5.39 -3.08
CA VAL A 94 0.26 -6.71 -2.71
C VAL A 94 1.09 -7.28 -3.88
N PRO A 95 2.36 -7.66 -3.68
CA PRO A 95 3.18 -8.20 -4.76
C PRO A 95 2.50 -9.42 -5.41
N PRO A 96 2.50 -9.54 -6.75
CA PRO A 96 1.80 -10.63 -7.44
C PRO A 96 2.44 -11.99 -7.14
N GLU A 97 1.67 -13.05 -7.33
CA GLU A 97 2.21 -14.41 -7.32
C GLU A 97 3.23 -14.57 -8.45
N ARG A 98 4.39 -15.14 -8.14
CA ARG A 98 5.33 -15.56 -9.18
C ARG A 98 4.69 -16.75 -9.89
N ARG A 99 4.22 -16.55 -11.14
CA ARG A 99 3.83 -17.66 -12.00
C ARG A 99 5.07 -18.54 -12.19
N GLN A 100 5.02 -19.77 -11.68
CA GLN A 100 5.98 -20.82 -12.02
C GLN A 100 5.63 -21.39 -13.39
#